data_AF-A0A1Q3CNG5-F1
#
_entry.id   AF-A0A1Q3CNG5-F1
#
_cell.length_a   1.000
_cell.length_b   1.000
_cell.length_c   1.000
_cell.angle_alpha   90.00
_cell.angle_beta   90.00
_cell.angle_gamma   90.00
#
_symmetry.space_group_name_H-M   'P 1'
#
loop_
_entity.id
_entity.type
_entity.pdbx_description
1 polymer ?
#
loop_
_entity_poly.entity_id
_entity_poly.type
_entity_poly.pdbx_seq_one_letter_code
_entity_poly.pdbx_strand_id
1 'polypeptide(L)'
;MLLLVQRIGKLYSNLENHHNHHQPEAVSASLQAFQSDVSSCINQLASNSRPGSEFLSFSWIQQCFQLLPIINKAFAKLVVDIDYPMSKWEANSIEEYFNYSLSLLELLNSISSALSHLGQARLSLSHALSFVENSPSVAIEHFKAIQLKSSSKDFKEQKSKEDIGESSFTDKGRAVHQALREIKSLGFWICGSVLAGLCGDAKPYLEMRKFADEFAANLLFNGLDSTVCEAIMEKGCVLKEVKDLRDAAASLVSAIIIQNSSEAAEEMQRRLEVYEKLLDGLGEEVDRFFSEVMEGRNEMLASIRQKQ
;
A
#
# COMPACT_ATOMS: atom_id res chain seq x y z
N MET A 1 -12.04 -13.22 -5.30
CA MET A 1 -12.12 -13.30 -6.78
C MET A 1 -12.75 -14.62 -7.25
N LEU A 2 -14.03 -14.88 -6.92
CA LEU A 2 -14.72 -16.13 -7.30
C LEU A 2 -15.41 -16.12 -8.68
N LEU A 3 -15.35 -15.00 -9.42
CA LEU A 3 -16.02 -14.86 -10.73
C LEU A 3 -15.11 -15.18 -11.92
N LEU A 4 -13.81 -15.43 -11.70
CA LEU A 4 -12.85 -15.72 -12.76
C LEU A 4 -12.97 -17.15 -13.33
N VAL A 5 -13.61 -18.08 -12.62
CA VAL A 5 -13.66 -19.49 -13.04
C VAL A 5 -14.85 -19.83 -13.96
N GLN A 6 -15.97 -19.09 -13.94
CA GLN A 6 -17.17 -19.50 -14.69
C GLN A 6 -17.37 -18.86 -16.07
N ARG A 7 -16.64 -17.81 -16.45
CA ARG A 7 -16.80 -17.17 -17.77
C ARG A 7 -15.77 -17.57 -18.83
N ILE A 8 -14.62 -18.13 -18.44
CA ILE A 8 -13.54 -18.44 -19.37
C ILE A 8 -13.81 -19.73 -20.18
N GLY A 9 -14.52 -20.71 -19.59
CA GLY A 9 -14.80 -21.99 -20.25
C GLY A 9 -15.86 -21.97 -21.36
N LYS A 10 -16.65 -20.90 -21.51
CA LYS A 10 -17.80 -20.87 -22.45
C LYS A 10 -17.62 -19.99 -23.69
N LEU A 11 -16.55 -19.21 -23.77
CA LEU A 11 -16.28 -18.32 -24.92
C LEU A 11 -15.32 -18.93 -25.96
N TYR A 12 -14.73 -20.10 -25.67
CA TYR A 12 -13.68 -20.69 -26.50
C TYR A 12 -14.16 -21.56 -27.69
N SER A 13 -15.47 -21.62 -27.99
CA SER A 13 -15.95 -22.43 -29.12
C SER A 13 -16.26 -21.67 -30.40
N ASN A 14 -16.14 -20.34 -30.43
CA ASN A 14 -16.38 -19.57 -31.66
C ASN A 14 -15.51 -18.31 -31.69
N LEU A 15 -14.28 -18.41 -32.21
CA LEU A 15 -13.69 -17.36 -33.06
C LEU A 15 -12.36 -17.86 -33.65
N GLU A 16 -12.48 -18.78 -34.60
CA GLU A 16 -11.38 -19.07 -35.52
C GLU A 16 -11.53 -18.16 -36.73
N ASN A 17 -10.42 -17.49 -37.09
CA ASN A 17 -10.17 -16.71 -38.31
C ASN A 17 -10.61 -15.22 -38.28
N HIS A 18 -9.64 -14.29 -38.12
CA HIS A 18 -9.20 -13.34 -39.16
C HIS A 18 -8.26 -12.21 -38.64
N HIS A 19 -7.09 -12.12 -39.28
CA HIS A 19 -6.37 -10.90 -39.73
C HIS A 19 -5.36 -10.16 -38.80
N ASN A 20 -4.09 -10.23 -39.24
CA ASN A 20 -2.84 -9.76 -38.62
C ASN A 20 -2.41 -8.31 -38.99
N HIS A 21 -3.34 -7.36 -39.18
CA HIS A 21 -2.95 -5.96 -39.47
C HIS A 21 -3.50 -4.90 -38.50
N HIS A 22 -4.38 -5.24 -37.55
CA HIS A 22 -4.94 -4.31 -36.55
C HIS A 22 -4.41 -4.50 -35.12
N GLN A 23 -3.46 -5.42 -34.93
CA GLN A 23 -3.01 -5.85 -33.60
C GLN A 23 -2.20 -4.79 -32.81
N PRO A 24 -1.31 -3.98 -33.44
CA PRO A 24 -0.53 -2.98 -32.70
C PRO A 24 -1.38 -1.84 -32.14
N GLU A 25 -2.38 -1.37 -32.91
CA GLU A 25 -3.29 -0.29 -32.49
C GLU A 25 -4.20 -0.73 -31.33
N ALA A 26 -4.71 -1.98 -31.37
CA ALA A 26 -5.55 -2.52 -30.31
C ALA A 26 -4.79 -2.72 -28.98
N VAL A 27 -3.54 -3.18 -29.05
CA VAL A 27 -2.66 -3.33 -27.87
C VAL A 27 -2.36 -1.96 -27.26
N SER A 28 -2.03 -0.97 -28.11
CA SER A 28 -1.78 0.40 -27.66
C SER A 28 -3.01 1.03 -27.00
N ALA A 29 -4.19 0.88 -27.62
CA ALA A 29 -5.44 1.40 -27.06
C ALA A 29 -5.78 0.76 -25.69
N SER A 30 -5.55 -0.54 -25.54
CA SER A 30 -5.77 -1.25 -24.28
C SER A 30 -4.82 -0.77 -23.18
N LEU A 31 -3.54 -0.55 -23.51
CA LEU A 31 -2.56 0.01 -22.58
C LEU A 31 -2.91 1.44 -22.16
N GLN A 32 -3.35 2.28 -23.10
CA GLN A 32 -3.80 3.64 -22.80
C GLN A 32 -5.05 3.66 -21.91
N ALA A 33 -5.98 2.72 -22.12
CA ALA A 33 -7.16 2.57 -21.24
C ALA A 33 -6.74 2.21 -19.80
N PHE A 34 -5.82 1.25 -19.65
CA PHE A 34 -5.22 0.92 -18.35
C PHE A 34 -4.56 2.14 -17.69
N GLN A 35 -3.73 2.88 -18.42
CA GLN A 35 -3.06 4.08 -17.93
C GLN A 35 -4.05 5.18 -17.52
N SER A 36 -5.15 5.34 -18.27
CA SER A 36 -6.22 6.28 -17.92
C SER A 36 -6.95 5.86 -16.63
N ASP A 37 -7.24 4.57 -16.46
CA ASP A 37 -7.88 4.05 -15.24
C ASP A 37 -6.98 4.29 -14.02
N VAL A 38 -5.68 4.00 -14.15
CA VAL A 38 -4.66 4.27 -13.11
C VAL A 38 -4.56 5.77 -12.82
N SER A 39 -4.50 6.62 -13.84
CA SER A 39 -4.44 8.07 -13.69
C SER A 39 -5.68 8.62 -12.97
N SER A 40 -6.87 8.13 -13.32
CA SER A 40 -8.12 8.52 -12.66
C SER A 40 -8.10 8.17 -11.17
N CYS A 41 -7.62 6.98 -10.82
CA CYS A 41 -7.47 6.53 -9.43
C CYS A 41 -6.51 7.43 -8.63
N ILE A 42 -5.37 7.77 -9.22
CA ILE A 42 -4.37 8.66 -8.62
C ILE A 42 -4.95 10.07 -8.43
N ASN A 43 -5.65 10.60 -9.42
CA ASN A 43 -6.27 11.92 -9.35
C ASN A 43 -7.35 11.98 -8.25
N GLN A 44 -8.10 10.90 -8.07
CA GLN A 44 -9.04 10.76 -6.96
C GLN A 44 -8.31 10.83 -5.61
N LEU A 45 -7.22 10.07 -5.44
CA LEU A 45 -6.39 10.12 -4.22
C LEU A 45 -5.82 11.52 -3.97
N ALA A 46 -5.31 12.17 -5.02
CA ALA A 46 -4.75 13.52 -4.94
C ALA A 46 -5.81 14.55 -4.53
N SER A 47 -7.04 14.43 -5.05
CA SER A 47 -8.14 15.33 -4.68
C SER A 47 -8.54 15.19 -3.20
N ASN A 48 -8.39 14.01 -2.62
CA ASN A 48 -8.60 13.73 -1.19
C ASN A 48 -7.38 14.12 -0.32
N SER A 49 -6.24 14.42 -0.93
CA SER A 49 -4.96 14.72 -0.27
C SER A 49 -4.61 16.23 -0.23
N ARG A 50 -5.58 17.12 -0.49
CA ARG A 50 -5.37 18.58 -0.58
C ARG A 50 -4.89 19.22 0.74
N PRO A 51 -4.20 20.39 0.70
CA PRO A 51 -3.78 21.11 1.91
C PRO A 51 -4.96 21.39 2.86
N GLY A 52 -4.86 20.92 4.10
CA GLY A 52 -5.95 20.95 5.09
C GLY A 52 -6.75 19.64 5.19
N SER A 53 -6.47 18.64 4.36
CA SER A 53 -7.05 17.31 4.45
C SER A 53 -6.32 16.40 5.45
N GLU A 54 -6.91 15.24 5.73
CA GLU A 54 -6.40 14.20 6.64
C GLU A 54 -5.17 13.45 6.09
N PHE A 55 -4.20 14.16 5.53
CA PHE A 55 -2.97 13.57 5.02
C PHE A 55 -2.19 12.86 6.16
N LEU A 56 -1.71 11.64 5.89
CA LEU A 56 -1.15 10.71 6.89
C LEU A 56 -2.10 10.49 8.08
N SER A 57 -3.31 10.05 7.75
CA SER A 57 -4.28 9.48 8.70
C SER A 57 -4.57 8.03 8.34
N PHE A 58 -5.25 7.31 9.23
CA PHE A 58 -5.75 5.97 8.89
C PHE A 58 -6.74 6.01 7.72
N SER A 59 -7.58 7.03 7.63
CA SER A 59 -8.54 7.18 6.52
C SER A 59 -7.82 7.34 5.17
N TRP A 60 -6.73 8.12 5.14
CA TRP A 60 -5.91 8.29 3.95
C TRP A 60 -5.19 7.00 3.57
N ILE A 61 -4.60 6.28 4.54
CA ILE A 61 -3.97 4.99 4.29
C ILE A 61 -4.97 3.98 3.73
N GLN A 62 -6.17 3.91 4.32
CA GLN A 62 -7.22 3.02 3.85
C GLN A 62 -7.61 3.31 2.40
N GLN A 63 -7.70 4.58 2.01
CA GLN A 63 -7.91 4.95 0.61
C GLN A 63 -6.80 4.42 -0.30
N CYS A 64 -5.53 4.52 0.11
CA CYS A 64 -4.41 3.97 -0.65
C CYS A 64 -4.57 2.45 -0.87
N PHE A 65 -4.96 1.69 0.17
CA PHE A 65 -5.19 0.25 0.05
C PHE A 65 -6.40 -0.10 -0.81
N GLN A 66 -7.44 0.74 -0.83
CA GLN A 66 -8.60 0.54 -1.71
C GLN A 66 -8.29 0.74 -3.19
N LEU A 67 -7.25 1.50 -3.54
CA LEU A 67 -6.82 1.69 -4.94
C LEU A 67 -6.13 0.45 -5.51
N LEU A 68 -5.35 -0.27 -4.69
CA LEU A 68 -4.55 -1.39 -5.15
C LEU A 68 -5.38 -2.48 -5.86
N PRO A 69 -6.56 -2.91 -5.33
CA PRO A 69 -7.45 -3.81 -6.04
C PRO A 69 -8.01 -3.23 -7.35
N ILE A 70 -8.23 -1.92 -7.43
CA ILE A 70 -8.74 -1.27 -8.65
C ILE A 70 -7.68 -1.33 -9.75
N ILE A 71 -6.44 -1.01 -9.41
CA ILE A 71 -5.29 -1.06 -10.32
C ILE A 71 -5.04 -2.50 -10.78
N ASN A 72 -5.08 -3.47 -9.86
CA ASN A 72 -4.94 -4.90 -10.20
C ASN A 72 -6.05 -5.38 -11.15
N LYS A 73 -7.29 -4.90 -10.99
CA LYS A 73 -8.39 -5.21 -11.91
C LYS A 73 -8.17 -4.57 -13.29
N ALA A 74 -7.69 -3.33 -13.35
CA ALA A 74 -7.37 -2.67 -14.61
C ALA A 74 -6.26 -3.43 -15.35
N PHE A 75 -5.24 -3.92 -14.63
CA PHE A 75 -4.18 -4.75 -15.19
C PHE A 75 -4.69 -6.08 -15.72
N ALA A 76 -5.52 -6.78 -14.92
CA ALA A 76 -6.13 -8.04 -15.35
C ALA A 76 -6.98 -7.85 -16.63
N LYS A 77 -7.71 -6.72 -16.71
CA LYS A 77 -8.46 -6.34 -17.91
C LYS A 77 -7.54 -6.12 -19.11
N LEU A 78 -6.44 -5.37 -18.96
CA LEU A 78 -5.43 -5.20 -20.01
C LEU A 78 -4.96 -6.56 -20.55
N VAL A 79 -4.56 -7.46 -19.66
CA VAL A 79 -4.07 -8.80 -20.00
C VAL A 79 -5.08 -9.62 -20.80
N VAL A 80 -6.37 -9.51 -20.47
CA VAL A 80 -7.47 -10.15 -21.19
C VAL A 80 -7.70 -9.49 -22.55
N ASP A 81 -7.77 -8.17 -22.61
CA ASP A 81 -8.09 -7.41 -23.83
C ASP A 81 -7.03 -7.62 -24.93
N ILE A 82 -5.76 -7.79 -24.54
CA ILE A 82 -4.67 -8.09 -25.48
C ILE A 82 -4.46 -9.59 -25.73
N ASP A 83 -5.25 -10.48 -25.13
CA ASP A 83 -5.10 -11.95 -25.20
C ASP A 83 -3.64 -12.40 -24.92
N TYR A 84 -3.10 -11.95 -23.78
CA TYR A 84 -1.74 -12.29 -23.35
C TYR A 84 -1.72 -12.78 -21.89
N PRO A 85 -2.42 -13.88 -21.57
CA PRO A 85 -2.49 -14.43 -20.22
C PRO A 85 -1.11 -14.80 -19.68
N MET A 86 -0.99 -14.97 -18.36
CA MET A 86 0.28 -15.35 -17.70
C MET A 86 0.93 -16.59 -18.31
N SER A 87 0.13 -17.53 -18.83
CA SER A 87 0.61 -18.70 -19.58
C SER A 87 1.28 -18.37 -20.93
N LYS A 88 1.27 -17.13 -21.40
CA LYS A 88 2.02 -16.69 -22.59
C LYS A 88 3.22 -15.81 -22.23
N TRP A 89 3.42 -15.50 -20.95
CA TRP A 89 4.50 -14.61 -20.52
C TRP A 89 5.87 -15.24 -20.74
N GLU A 90 6.81 -14.38 -21.12
CA GLU A 90 8.22 -14.70 -21.31
C GLU A 90 8.92 -14.83 -19.94
N ALA A 91 10.06 -15.54 -19.90
CA ALA A 91 10.78 -15.81 -18.66
C ALA A 91 11.11 -14.51 -17.88
N ASN A 92 11.47 -13.46 -18.60
CA ASN A 92 11.79 -12.15 -18.04
C ASN A 92 10.59 -11.51 -17.32
N SER A 93 9.41 -11.51 -17.95
CA SER A 93 8.18 -10.97 -17.33
C SER A 93 7.74 -11.80 -16.13
N ILE A 94 7.96 -13.12 -16.16
CA ILE A 94 7.67 -14.03 -15.04
C ILE A 94 8.60 -13.71 -13.87
N GLU A 95 9.90 -13.60 -14.11
CA GLU A 95 10.89 -13.25 -13.08
C GLU A 95 10.61 -11.88 -12.47
N GLU A 96 10.34 -10.87 -13.30
CA GLU A 96 10.00 -9.52 -12.85
C GLU A 96 8.76 -9.52 -11.95
N TYR A 97 7.70 -10.23 -12.34
CA TYR A 97 6.49 -10.36 -11.54
C TYR A 97 6.76 -11.05 -10.19
N PHE A 98 7.56 -12.11 -10.17
CA PHE A 98 7.90 -12.78 -8.91
C PHE A 98 8.78 -11.93 -8.02
N ASN A 99 9.72 -11.17 -8.56
CA ASN A 99 10.56 -10.26 -7.78
C ASN A 99 9.71 -9.13 -7.19
N TYR A 100 8.90 -8.46 -8.02
CA TYR A 100 7.97 -7.43 -7.58
C TYR A 100 7.03 -7.92 -6.47
N SER A 101 6.32 -9.01 -6.71
CA SER A 101 5.33 -9.51 -5.74
C SER A 101 5.97 -10.04 -4.47
N LEU A 102 7.22 -10.54 -4.51
CA LEU A 102 7.96 -10.90 -3.30
C LEU A 102 8.29 -9.65 -2.48
N SER A 103 8.86 -8.62 -3.10
CA SER A 103 9.16 -7.35 -2.42
C SER A 103 7.91 -6.71 -1.83
N LEU A 104 6.78 -6.78 -2.54
CA LEU A 104 5.51 -6.29 -2.03
C LEU A 104 5.04 -7.05 -0.79
N LEU A 105 5.16 -8.38 -0.75
CA LEU A 105 4.82 -9.17 0.43
C LEU A 105 5.73 -8.84 1.63
N GLU A 106 7.01 -8.56 1.41
CA GLU A 106 7.93 -8.11 2.46
C GLU A 106 7.55 -6.73 3.02
N LEU A 107 7.11 -5.81 2.14
CA LEU A 107 6.58 -4.51 2.54
C LEU A 107 5.30 -4.67 3.37
N LEU A 108 4.37 -5.52 2.93
CA LEU A 108 3.13 -5.78 3.66
C LEU A 108 3.38 -6.42 5.02
N ASN A 109 4.31 -7.37 5.12
CA ASN A 109 4.75 -7.91 6.41
C ASN A 109 5.33 -6.82 7.33
N SER A 110 6.08 -5.88 6.78
CA SER A 110 6.60 -4.74 7.54
C SER A 110 5.47 -3.83 8.02
N ILE A 111 4.44 -3.62 7.21
CA ILE A 111 3.23 -2.86 7.57
C ILE A 111 2.49 -3.58 8.71
N SER A 112 2.23 -4.88 8.60
CA SER A 112 1.58 -5.67 9.66
C SER A 112 2.37 -5.64 10.97
N SER A 113 3.71 -5.69 10.89
CA SER A 113 4.60 -5.52 12.04
C SER A 113 4.45 -4.13 12.67
N ALA A 114 4.43 -3.07 11.87
CA ALA A 114 4.23 -1.70 12.35
C ALA A 114 2.85 -1.52 13.02
N LEU A 115 1.79 -2.08 12.43
CA LEU A 115 0.44 -2.08 13.02
C LEU A 115 0.42 -2.82 14.37
N SER A 116 1.10 -3.97 14.46
CA SER A 116 1.22 -4.73 15.72
C SER A 116 1.90 -3.92 16.82
N HIS A 117 2.97 -3.19 16.49
CA HIS A 117 3.63 -2.27 17.44
C HIS A 117 2.71 -1.14 17.91
N LEU A 118 1.93 -0.56 17.00
CA LEU A 118 0.93 0.45 17.35
C LEU A 118 -0.17 -0.12 18.25
N GLY A 119 -0.59 -1.36 18.00
CA GLY A 119 -1.54 -2.09 18.85
C GLY A 119 -1.00 -2.34 20.25
N GLN A 120 0.27 -2.71 20.37
CA GLN A 120 0.96 -2.87 21.65
C GLN A 120 1.10 -1.53 22.41
N ALA A 121 1.41 -0.44 21.71
CA ALA A 121 1.47 0.89 22.30
C ALA A 121 0.10 1.32 22.86
N ARG A 122 -0.98 1.07 22.10
CA ARG A 122 -2.36 1.33 22.54
C ARG A 122 -2.73 0.49 23.78
N LEU A 123 -2.39 -0.79 23.82
CA LEU A 123 -2.62 -1.64 24.99
C LEU A 123 -1.87 -1.11 26.22
N SER A 124 -0.64 -0.64 26.03
CA SER A 124 0.17 -0.02 27.08
C SER A 124 -0.48 1.27 27.62
N LEU A 125 -1.04 2.10 26.74
CA LEU A 125 -1.79 3.31 27.13
C LEU A 125 -3.07 2.96 27.90
N SER A 126 -3.80 1.93 27.45
CA SER A 126 -5.01 1.45 28.13
C SER A 126 -4.70 0.92 29.53
N HIS A 127 -3.58 0.21 29.67
CA HIS A 127 -3.08 -0.25 30.96
C HIS A 127 -2.68 0.92 31.87
N ALA A 128 -1.95 1.92 31.34
CA ALA A 128 -1.60 3.12 32.09
C ALA A 128 -2.84 3.87 32.60
N LEU A 129 -3.88 3.93 31.78
CA LEU A 129 -5.16 4.57 32.12
C LEU A 129 -5.84 3.90 33.34
N SER A 130 -5.70 2.57 33.50
CA SER A 130 -6.28 1.86 34.65
C SER A 130 -5.67 2.22 36.00
N PHE A 131 -4.48 2.82 36.02
CA PHE A 131 -3.83 3.31 37.24
C PHE A 131 -4.22 4.74 37.62
N VAL A 132 -4.98 5.47 36.78
CA VAL A 132 -5.26 6.90 37.01
C VAL A 132 -5.96 7.12 38.35
N GLU A 133 -6.89 6.25 38.75
CA GLU A 133 -7.62 6.38 40.01
C GLU A 133 -6.82 5.86 41.22
N ASN A 134 -6.16 4.71 41.06
CA ASN A 134 -5.58 3.96 42.18
C ASN A 134 -4.10 4.25 42.43
N SER A 135 -3.37 4.70 41.41
CA SER A 135 -1.91 4.95 41.48
C SER A 135 -1.49 6.03 40.48
N PRO A 136 -1.85 7.30 40.73
CA PRO A 136 -1.65 8.39 39.77
C PRO A 136 -0.18 8.64 39.37
N SER A 137 0.76 8.43 40.30
CA SER A 137 2.21 8.54 40.02
C SER A 137 2.67 7.51 39.00
N VAL A 138 2.22 6.26 39.16
CA VAL A 138 2.52 5.14 38.25
C VAL A 138 1.91 5.39 36.87
N ALA A 139 0.68 5.91 36.81
CA ALA A 139 0.04 6.29 35.56
C ALA A 139 0.89 7.32 34.78
N ILE A 140 1.36 8.38 35.46
CA ILE A 140 2.22 9.42 34.85
C ILE A 140 3.51 8.83 34.28
N GLU A 141 4.18 7.95 35.04
CA GLU A 141 5.40 7.29 34.57
C GLU A 141 5.16 6.46 33.32
N HIS A 142 4.09 5.66 33.29
CA HIS A 142 3.74 4.86 32.12
C HIS A 142 3.40 5.72 30.90
N PHE A 143 2.58 6.77 31.05
CA PHE A 143 2.24 7.65 29.92
C PHE A 143 3.47 8.34 29.31
N LYS A 144 4.47 8.70 30.13
CA LYS A 144 5.72 9.32 29.64
C LYS A 144 6.66 8.33 28.96
N ALA A 145 6.65 7.06 29.36
CA ALA A 145 7.53 6.03 28.84
C ALA A 145 7.09 5.47 27.47
N ILE A 146 5.80 5.57 27.14
CA ILE A 146 5.25 4.98 25.92
C ILE A 146 5.66 5.81 24.69
N GLN A 147 6.42 5.19 23.79
CA GLN A 147 6.72 5.75 22.48
C GLN A 147 5.81 5.13 21.42
N LEU A 148 4.99 5.94 20.76
CA LEU A 148 4.24 5.54 19.56
C LEU A 148 5.14 5.65 18.33
N LYS A 149 6.21 4.86 18.29
CA LYS A 149 7.09 4.71 17.12
C LYS A 149 7.33 3.23 16.89
N SER A 150 7.16 2.77 15.65
CA SER A 150 7.65 1.46 15.25
C SER A 150 9.04 1.58 14.61
N SER A 151 9.88 0.56 14.79
CA SER A 151 11.19 0.50 14.16
C SER A 151 11.06 0.25 12.66
N SER A 152 11.71 1.07 11.84
CA SER A 152 11.84 0.78 10.41
C SER A 152 12.89 -0.31 10.21
N LYS A 153 12.51 -1.45 9.62
CA LYS A 153 13.48 -2.43 9.11
C LYS A 153 14.17 -1.85 7.87
N ASP A 154 15.46 -2.14 7.68
CA ASP A 154 16.17 -1.76 6.45
C ASP A 154 15.58 -2.54 5.26
N PHE A 155 15.08 -1.82 4.25
CA PHE A 155 14.59 -2.43 3.03
C PHE A 155 15.75 -2.62 2.06
N LYS A 156 16.02 -3.87 1.68
CA LYS A 156 16.92 -4.19 0.59
C LYS A 156 16.08 -4.80 -0.52
N GLU A 157 15.84 -4.05 -1.59
CA GLU A 157 15.34 -4.68 -2.82
C GLU A 157 16.40 -5.69 -3.29
N GLN A 158 15.97 -6.89 -3.66
CA GLN A 158 16.78 -7.74 -4.51
C GLN A 158 16.88 -7.04 -5.86
N LYS A 159 18.00 -6.37 -6.11
CA LYS A 159 18.31 -5.84 -7.43
C LYS A 159 18.20 -6.98 -8.44
N SER A 160 17.14 -7.00 -9.23
CA SER A 160 17.15 -7.75 -10.48
C SER A 160 18.30 -7.20 -11.29
N LYS A 161 19.26 -8.05 -11.64
CA LYS A 161 20.28 -7.65 -12.60
C LYS A 161 19.57 -7.31 -13.91
N GLU A 162 20.08 -6.23 -14.49
CA GLU A 162 20.04 -5.89 -15.90
C GLU A 162 18.79 -5.21 -16.44
N ASP A 163 19.05 -4.00 -16.94
CA ASP A 163 18.60 -3.42 -18.20
C ASP A 163 18.33 -4.51 -19.25
N ILE A 164 17.17 -5.18 -19.17
CA ILE A 164 16.70 -6.09 -20.21
C ILE A 164 16.44 -5.18 -21.41
N GLY A 165 17.31 -5.25 -22.41
CA GLY A 165 17.16 -4.49 -23.64
C GLY A 165 15.73 -4.63 -24.14
N GLU A 166 15.06 -3.47 -24.33
CA GLU A 166 13.68 -3.35 -24.80
C GLU A 166 13.40 -4.16 -26.08
N SER A 167 14.44 -4.64 -26.79
CA SER A 167 14.37 -5.45 -28.01
C SER A 167 13.94 -6.90 -27.82
N SER A 168 13.76 -7.39 -26.58
CA SER A 168 13.42 -8.80 -26.31
C SER A 168 11.92 -9.13 -26.25
N PHE A 169 11.06 -8.12 -26.09
CA PHE A 169 9.62 -8.33 -25.91
C PHE A 169 8.83 -8.27 -27.21
N THR A 170 7.82 -9.14 -27.33
CA THR A 170 6.71 -8.95 -28.29
C THR A 170 5.93 -7.66 -27.98
N ASP A 171 5.14 -7.12 -28.92
CA ASP A 171 4.33 -5.91 -28.68
C ASP A 171 3.40 -6.06 -27.46
N LYS A 172 2.78 -7.25 -27.31
CA LYS A 172 1.96 -7.61 -26.15
C LYS A 172 2.79 -7.74 -24.88
N GLY A 173 3.95 -8.39 -24.97
CA GLY A 173 4.91 -8.50 -23.87
C GLY A 173 5.38 -7.14 -23.36
N ARG A 174 5.65 -6.20 -24.27
CA ARG A 174 6.02 -4.81 -23.97
C ARG A 174 4.90 -4.07 -23.25
N ALA A 175 3.65 -4.24 -23.70
CA ALA A 175 2.50 -3.63 -23.03
C ALA A 175 2.31 -4.16 -21.60
N VAL A 176 2.45 -5.47 -21.39
CA VAL A 176 2.41 -6.07 -20.04
C VAL A 176 3.58 -5.60 -19.18
N HIS A 177 4.79 -5.57 -19.72
CA HIS A 177 5.98 -5.09 -19.02
C HIS A 177 5.81 -3.63 -18.57
N GLN A 178 5.35 -2.75 -19.47
CA GLN A 178 5.08 -1.36 -19.14
C GLN A 178 4.03 -1.21 -18.03
N ALA A 179 2.92 -1.95 -18.12
CA ALA A 179 1.89 -1.93 -17.10
C ALA A 179 2.39 -2.50 -15.76
N LEU A 180 3.21 -3.55 -15.78
CA LEU A 180 3.81 -4.13 -14.58
C LEU A 180 4.75 -3.14 -13.88
N ARG A 181 5.55 -2.37 -14.63
CA ARG A 181 6.39 -1.29 -14.09
C ARG A 181 5.54 -0.21 -13.42
N GLU A 182 4.42 0.19 -14.00
CA GLU A 182 3.52 1.19 -13.42
C GLU A 182 2.92 0.70 -12.09
N ILE A 183 2.45 -0.55 -12.05
CA ILE A 183 1.89 -1.16 -10.83
C ILE A 183 2.97 -1.32 -9.76
N LYS A 184 4.18 -1.74 -10.17
CA LYS A 184 5.34 -1.87 -9.28
C LYS A 184 5.67 -0.53 -8.63
N SER A 185 5.85 0.53 -9.42
CA SER A 185 6.16 1.86 -8.90
C SER A 185 5.07 2.38 -7.96
N LEU A 186 3.81 2.19 -8.31
CA LEU A 186 2.69 2.65 -7.48
C LEU A 186 2.55 1.84 -6.18
N GLY A 187 2.71 0.52 -6.24
CA GLY A 187 2.69 -0.34 -5.06
C GLY A 187 3.80 0.01 -4.08
N PHE A 188 5.03 0.23 -4.57
CA PHE A 188 6.15 0.65 -3.73
C PHE A 188 5.95 2.05 -3.16
N TRP A 189 5.46 3.00 -3.96
CA TRP A 189 5.14 4.33 -3.49
C TRP A 189 4.11 4.30 -2.35
N ILE A 190 2.99 3.60 -2.54
CA ILE A 190 1.94 3.43 -1.53
C ILE A 190 2.52 2.81 -0.25
N CYS A 191 3.17 1.65 -0.36
CA CYS A 191 3.71 0.96 0.81
C CYS A 191 4.77 1.81 1.54
N GLY A 192 5.63 2.52 0.80
CA GLY A 192 6.63 3.42 1.36
C GLY A 192 6.01 4.58 2.14
N SER A 193 5.00 5.25 1.58
CA SER A 193 4.28 6.33 2.26
C SER A 193 3.54 5.83 3.50
N VAL A 194 2.88 4.67 3.42
CA VAL A 194 2.17 4.06 4.55
C VAL A 194 3.15 3.71 5.68
N LEU A 195 4.25 3.04 5.36
CA LEU A 195 5.29 2.68 6.33
C LEU A 195 5.90 3.92 6.98
N ALA A 196 6.10 5.00 6.22
CA ALA A 196 6.60 6.23 6.78
C ALA A 196 5.64 6.81 7.84
N GLY A 197 4.33 6.77 7.53
CA GLY A 197 3.25 7.10 8.46
C GLY A 197 3.29 6.28 9.75
N LEU A 198 3.23 4.95 9.60
CA LEU A 198 3.12 4.01 10.72
C LEU A 198 4.36 4.04 11.63
N CYS A 199 5.56 4.17 11.05
CA CYS A 199 6.82 4.23 11.79
C CYS A 199 7.11 5.62 12.36
N GLY A 200 6.52 6.68 11.79
CA GLY A 200 6.94 8.04 12.09
C GLY A 200 8.40 8.30 11.68
N ASP A 201 8.87 7.63 10.62
CA ASP A 201 10.18 7.81 9.99
C ASP A 201 10.02 8.00 8.47
N ALA A 202 10.67 8.99 7.86
CA ALA A 202 10.60 9.24 6.42
C ALA A 202 11.41 8.22 5.59
N LYS A 203 12.33 7.48 6.21
CA LYS A 203 13.25 6.57 5.53
C LYS A 203 12.57 5.55 4.61
N PRO A 204 11.49 4.82 5.02
CA PRO A 204 10.82 3.87 4.13
C PRO A 204 10.29 4.53 2.86
N TYR A 205 9.71 5.72 2.97
CA TYR A 205 9.23 6.48 1.82
C TYR A 205 10.38 6.89 0.89
N LEU A 206 11.48 7.44 1.44
CA LEU A 206 12.63 7.87 0.65
C LEU A 206 13.34 6.70 -0.04
N GLU A 207 13.40 5.52 0.58
CA GLU A 207 13.92 4.31 -0.04
C GLU A 207 13.02 3.85 -1.17
N MET A 208 11.71 3.76 -0.94
CA MET A 208 10.74 3.34 -1.96
C MET A 208 10.66 4.31 -3.14
N ARG A 209 10.83 5.61 -2.88
CA ARG A 209 10.86 6.65 -3.91
C ARG A 209 12.01 6.47 -4.89
N LYS A 210 13.20 6.09 -4.42
CA LYS A 210 14.36 5.82 -5.30
C LYS A 210 14.06 4.72 -6.31
N PHE A 211 13.31 3.70 -5.89
CA PHE A 211 12.88 2.63 -6.78
C PHE A 211 11.83 3.13 -7.78
N ALA A 212 10.90 4.00 -7.37
CA ALA A 212 9.95 4.63 -8.29
C ALA A 212 10.64 5.55 -9.32
N ASP A 213 11.71 6.25 -8.93
CA ASP A 213 12.50 7.16 -9.77
C ASP A 213 13.39 6.40 -10.78
N GLU A 214 13.93 5.23 -10.42
CA GLU A 214 14.72 4.38 -11.33
C GLU A 214 13.88 3.86 -12.51
N PHE A 215 12.54 3.83 -12.36
CA PHE A 215 11.61 3.46 -13.42
C PHE A 215 11.03 4.66 -14.22
N ALA A 216 11.43 5.90 -13.92
CA ALA A 216 10.74 7.11 -14.36
C ALA A 216 11.01 7.53 -15.82
N ALA A 217 9.98 7.33 -16.65
CA ALA A 217 9.65 8.26 -17.73
C ALA A 217 8.19 8.77 -17.65
N ASN A 218 7.27 8.09 -16.95
CA ASN A 218 5.83 8.39 -17.01
C ASN A 218 5.17 8.37 -15.62
N LEU A 219 5.64 9.20 -14.70
CA LEU A 219 5.06 9.32 -13.36
C LEU A 219 3.66 9.98 -13.44
N LEU A 220 2.64 9.16 -13.66
CA LEU A 220 1.21 9.52 -13.60
C LEU A 220 0.82 10.20 -12.27
N PHE A 221 1.66 10.08 -11.22
CA PHE A 221 1.46 10.67 -9.90
C PHE A 221 2.51 11.72 -9.49
N ASN A 222 3.33 12.26 -10.40
CA ASN A 222 4.39 13.24 -10.07
C ASN A 222 3.92 14.41 -9.19
N GLY A 223 2.74 14.97 -9.47
CA GLY A 223 2.16 16.05 -8.66
C GLY A 223 1.78 15.59 -7.24
N LEU A 224 1.27 14.36 -7.12
CA LEU A 224 0.94 13.76 -5.83
C LEU A 224 2.22 13.43 -5.05
N ASP A 225 3.23 12.84 -5.69
CA ASP A 225 4.51 12.53 -5.06
C ASP A 225 5.19 13.78 -4.51
N SER A 226 5.24 14.88 -5.27
CA SER A 226 5.79 16.15 -4.78
C SER A 226 5.06 16.64 -3.52
N THR A 227 3.72 16.55 -3.52
CA THR A 227 2.89 16.97 -2.38
C THR A 227 3.15 16.09 -1.15
N VAL A 228 3.22 14.78 -1.34
CA VAL A 228 3.50 13.80 -0.28
C VAL A 228 4.91 13.97 0.26
N CYS A 229 5.90 14.17 -0.61
CA CYS A 229 7.28 14.44 -0.22
C CYS A 229 7.37 15.71 0.62
N GLU A 230 6.83 16.83 0.13
CA GLU A 230 6.84 18.10 0.87
C GLU A 230 6.21 17.93 2.25
N ALA A 231 5.04 17.28 2.32
CA ALA A 231 4.37 17.04 3.58
C ALA A 231 5.16 16.14 4.54
N ILE A 232 5.80 15.06 4.05
CA ILE A 232 6.66 14.19 4.87
C ILE A 232 7.90 14.95 5.36
N MET A 233 8.52 15.77 4.51
CA MET A 233 9.76 16.48 4.83
C MET A 233 9.54 17.69 5.74
N GLU A 234 8.45 18.44 5.57
CA GLU A 234 8.18 19.66 6.34
C GLU A 234 7.37 19.40 7.62
N LYS A 235 6.34 18.55 7.55
CA LYS A 235 5.39 18.33 8.66
C LYS A 235 5.70 17.07 9.47
N GLY A 236 6.69 16.30 9.02
CA GLY A 236 7.01 14.98 9.53
C GLY A 236 5.97 13.93 9.14
N CYS A 237 6.29 12.68 9.42
CA CYS A 237 5.50 11.52 9.00
C CYS A 237 4.71 10.85 10.14
N VAL A 238 4.43 11.55 11.24
CA VAL A 238 3.63 10.96 12.32
C VAL A 238 2.15 11.03 11.96
N LEU A 239 1.45 9.89 12.06
CA LEU A 239 0.01 9.81 11.81
C LEU A 239 -0.79 10.78 12.68
N LYS A 240 -1.86 11.33 12.10
CA LYS A 240 -2.81 12.21 12.80
C LYS A 240 -3.31 11.56 14.09
N GLU A 241 -3.77 10.32 14.04
CA GLU A 241 -4.33 9.60 15.18
C GLU A 241 -3.29 9.32 16.28
N VAL A 242 -2.02 9.13 15.88
CA VAL A 242 -0.90 9.00 16.81
C VAL A 242 -0.59 10.32 17.51
N LYS A 243 -0.67 11.46 16.79
CA LYS A 243 -0.56 12.81 17.39
C LYS A 243 -1.71 13.05 18.36
N ASP A 244 -2.94 12.75 17.95
CA ASP A 244 -4.14 12.92 18.75
C ASP A 244 -4.10 12.12 20.06
N LEU A 245 -3.57 10.89 20.03
CA LEU A 245 -3.36 10.09 21.25
C LEU A 245 -2.26 10.66 22.15
N ARG A 246 -1.17 11.18 21.57
CA ARG A 246 -0.08 11.80 22.33
C ARG A 246 -0.56 13.05 23.07
N ASP A 247 -1.32 13.90 22.38
CA ASP A 247 -1.83 15.14 22.95
C ASP A 247 -2.86 14.88 24.05
N ALA A 248 -3.72 13.86 23.86
CA ALA A 248 -4.64 13.40 24.90
C ALA A 248 -3.90 12.83 26.12
N ALA A 249 -2.85 12.01 25.92
CA ALA A 249 -2.03 11.51 27.00
C ALA A 249 -1.32 12.63 27.78
N ALA A 250 -0.79 13.65 27.10
CA ALA A 250 -0.16 14.81 27.74
C ALA A 250 -1.18 15.65 28.55
N SER A 251 -2.38 15.83 28.00
CA SER A 251 -3.49 16.51 28.67
C SER A 251 -3.93 15.75 29.93
N LEU A 252 -4.05 14.42 29.83
CA LEU A 252 -4.36 13.55 30.97
C LEU A 252 -3.29 13.63 32.05
N VAL A 253 -2.00 13.56 31.69
CA VAL A 253 -0.90 13.73 32.67
C VAL A 253 -1.00 15.06 33.41
N SER A 254 -1.32 16.14 32.70
CA SER A 254 -1.49 17.47 33.30
C SER A 254 -2.71 17.50 34.24
N ALA A 255 -3.82 16.88 33.84
CA ALA A 255 -5.04 16.78 34.62
C ALA A 255 -4.88 15.95 35.91
N ILE A 256 -4.06 14.88 35.86
CA ILE A 256 -3.71 14.08 37.03
C ILE A 256 -2.95 14.93 38.07
N ILE A 257 -2.00 15.76 37.62
CA ILE A 257 -1.18 16.60 38.52
C ILE A 257 -2.06 17.60 39.29
N ILE A 258 -3.09 18.15 38.65
CA ILE A 258 -4.04 19.09 39.28
C ILE A 258 -5.24 18.40 39.94
N GLN A 259 -5.24 17.06 40.02
CA GLN A 259 -6.31 16.26 40.62
C GLN A 259 -7.70 16.44 39.98
N ASN A 260 -7.74 16.67 38.67
CA ASN A 260 -8.98 16.85 37.90
C ASN A 260 -8.96 15.99 36.62
N SER A 261 -8.67 14.70 36.76
CA SER A 261 -8.40 13.80 35.63
C SER A 261 -9.62 13.09 35.04
N SER A 262 -10.81 13.19 35.64
CA SER A 262 -12.00 12.42 35.20
C SER A 262 -12.34 12.64 33.73
N GLU A 263 -12.54 13.89 33.31
CA GLU A 263 -12.91 14.23 31.93
C GLU A 263 -11.79 13.85 30.94
N ALA A 264 -10.53 14.10 31.30
CA ALA A 264 -9.39 13.76 30.46
C ALA A 264 -9.19 12.24 30.32
N ALA A 265 -9.54 11.46 31.35
CA ALA A 265 -9.47 10.01 31.33
C ALA A 265 -10.56 9.41 30.44
N GLU A 266 -11.79 9.92 30.52
CA GLU A 266 -12.89 9.55 29.62
C GLU A 266 -12.56 9.86 28.16
N GLU A 267 -12.01 11.04 27.88
CA GLU A 267 -11.59 11.42 26.53
C GLU A 267 -10.45 10.52 26.01
N MET A 268 -9.48 10.17 26.87
CA MET A 268 -8.41 9.25 26.51
C MET A 268 -8.95 7.85 26.18
N GLN A 269 -9.87 7.33 27.00
CA GLN A 269 -10.55 6.06 26.77
C GLN A 269 -11.28 6.07 25.41
N ARG A 270 -12.09 7.11 25.16
CA ARG A 270 -12.83 7.26 23.90
C ARG A 270 -11.89 7.27 22.69
N ARG A 271 -10.75 7.97 22.76
CA ARG A 271 -9.77 8.00 21.67
C ARG A 271 -9.10 6.64 21.47
N LEU A 272 -8.76 5.91 22.53
CA LEU A 272 -8.18 4.57 22.44
C LEU A 272 -9.13 3.58 21.74
N GLU A 273 -10.43 3.65 22.02
CA GLU A 273 -11.45 2.82 21.36
C GLU A 273 -11.62 3.14 19.88
N VAL A 274 -11.62 4.43 19.52
CA VAL A 274 -11.66 4.85 18.10
C VAL A 274 -10.39 4.40 17.38
N TYR A 275 -9.23 4.58 18.02
CA TYR A 275 -7.94 4.18 17.47
C TYR A 275 -7.87 2.66 17.22
N GLU A 276 -8.35 1.84 18.15
CA GLU A 276 -8.42 0.38 17.99
C GLU A 276 -9.22 -0.02 16.75
N LYS A 277 -10.43 0.52 16.59
CA LYS A 277 -11.28 0.21 15.43
C LYS A 277 -10.63 0.59 14.10
N LEU A 278 -9.95 1.74 14.05
CA LEU A 278 -9.24 2.18 12.85
C LEU A 278 -8.03 1.29 12.55
N LEU A 279 -7.29 0.90 13.59
CA LEU A 279 -6.13 0.02 13.47
C LEU A 279 -6.53 -1.38 12.99
N ASP A 280 -7.59 -1.95 13.56
CA ASP A 280 -8.14 -3.26 13.17
C ASP A 280 -8.61 -3.24 11.72
N GLY A 281 -9.40 -2.22 11.34
CA GLY A 281 -9.86 -2.05 9.96
C GLY A 281 -8.72 -1.94 8.96
N LEU A 282 -7.64 -1.23 9.31
CA LEU A 282 -6.44 -1.18 8.47
C LEU A 282 -5.71 -2.53 8.41
N GLY A 283 -5.65 -3.27 9.51
CA GLY A 283 -5.10 -4.62 9.54
C GLY A 283 -5.81 -5.56 8.55
N GLU A 284 -7.15 -5.53 8.54
CA GLU A 284 -7.95 -6.32 7.60
C GLU A 284 -7.69 -5.96 6.13
N GLU A 285 -7.50 -4.68 5.81
CA GLU A 285 -7.16 -4.20 4.48
C GLU A 285 -5.79 -4.73 4.02
N VAL A 286 -4.79 -4.69 4.91
CA VAL A 286 -3.44 -5.19 4.65
C VAL A 286 -3.44 -6.70 4.45
N ASP A 287 -4.12 -7.45 5.31
CA ASP A 287 -4.20 -8.92 5.24
C ASP A 287 -4.94 -9.39 3.97
N ARG A 288 -6.00 -8.67 3.59
CA ARG A 288 -6.70 -8.93 2.34
C ARG A 288 -5.79 -8.71 1.14
N PHE A 289 -5.08 -7.58 1.10
CA PHE A 289 -4.18 -7.29 -0.01
C PHE A 289 -2.98 -8.27 -0.06
N PHE A 290 -2.43 -8.66 1.09
CA PHE A 290 -1.42 -9.70 1.17
C PHE A 290 -1.92 -11.02 0.55
N SER A 291 -3.14 -11.41 0.88
CA SER A 291 -3.78 -12.62 0.34
C SER A 291 -3.96 -12.53 -1.18
N GLU A 292 -4.38 -11.37 -1.70
CA GLU A 292 -4.52 -11.14 -3.15
C GLU A 292 -3.18 -11.27 -3.90
N VAL A 293 -2.10 -10.71 -3.35
CA VAL A 293 -0.75 -10.83 -3.93
C VAL A 293 -0.28 -12.28 -3.93
N MET A 294 -0.52 -13.01 -2.83
CA MET A 294 -0.22 -14.44 -2.73
C MET A 294 -1.02 -15.28 -3.74
N GLU A 295 -2.31 -14.98 -3.93
CA GLU A 295 -3.17 -15.65 -4.91
C GLU A 295 -2.62 -15.49 -6.33
N GLY A 296 -2.27 -14.25 -6.73
CA GLY A 296 -1.68 -13.99 -8.04
C GLY A 296 -0.35 -14.71 -8.29
N ARG A 297 0.51 -14.80 -7.26
CA ARG A 297 1.75 -15.61 -7.33
C ARG A 297 1.48 -17.09 -7.53
N ASN A 298 0.51 -17.64 -6.80
CA ASN A 298 0.14 -19.05 -6.90
C ASN A 298 -0.46 -19.37 -8.28
N GLU A 299 -1.25 -18.46 -8.84
CA GLU A 299 -1.78 -18.58 -10.20
C GLU A 299 -0.65 -18.58 -11.24
N MET A 300 0.31 -17.66 -11.12
CA MET A 300 1.49 -17.64 -11.99
C MET A 300 2.26 -18.97 -11.91
N LEU A 301 2.52 -19.49 -10.71
CA LEU A 301 3.17 -20.78 -10.51
C LEU A 301 2.38 -21.95 -11.13
N ALA A 302 1.06 -21.95 -11.00
CA ALA A 302 0.21 -22.95 -11.62
C ALA A 302 0.29 -22.90 -13.16
N SER A 303 0.32 -21.71 -13.74
CA SER A 303 0.44 -21.52 -15.20
C SER A 303 1.76 -22.05 -15.75
N ILE A 304 2.86 -21.93 -14.98
CA ILE A 304 4.17 -22.46 -15.36
C ILE A 304 4.17 -23.99 -15.31
N ARG A 305 3.57 -24.58 -14.27
CA ARG A 305 3.48 -26.04 -14.13
C ARG A 305 2.67 -26.69 -15.25
N GLN A 306 1.67 -26.00 -15.79
CA GLN A 306 0.87 -26.48 -16.92
C GLN A 306 1.63 -26.48 -18.26
N LYS A 307 2.77 -25.77 -18.36
CA LYS A 307 3.62 -25.74 -19.58
C LYS A 307 4.65 -26.87 -19.63
N GLN A 308 4.92 -27.53 -18.51
CA GLN A 308 5.90 -28.62 -18.38
C GLN A 308 5.25 -29.97 -18.66
#